data_AF-A0A7X6HNH8-F1
#
_entry.id   AF-A0A7X6HNH8-F1
#
_cell.length_a   1.000
_cell.length_b   1.000
_cell.length_c   1.000
_cell.angle_alpha   90.00
_cell.angle_beta   90.00
_cell.angle_gamma   90.00
#
_symmetry.space_group_name_H-M   'P 1'
#
loop_
_entity.id
_entity.type
_entity.pdbx_description
1 polymer ?
#
loop_
_entity_poly.entity_id
_entity_poly.type
_entity_poly.pdbx_seq_one_letter_code
_entity_poly.pdbx_strand_id
1 'polypeptide(L)'
;MLNDCLIPQKELDDADFLQETDSLNNEAFVKAAYRTYLQREVDKQGYNHFLKILSDDSLQRSQIPTTIRKSEEFQSAGRAMEWKLKLKGFDYSKYPKRLNLGCGSDIRPGYLNVDFHNFFKPDLVADIRYLESLPANYYEEIVAQDCLEHLPRCDTEPVLKGWSRLLKPGGILKIRTTSLVDLVELLNSEQYGSVQGHQQIIYCLFGPQSCEGDWHFTAFTRPLLTYYLEQVGMEKIHFQIIHEWLFDVTAEKTVDGK
;
A
#
# COMPACT_ATOMS: atom_id res chain seq x y z
N MET A 1 -24.41 -7.42 23.39
CA MET A 1 -23.62 -6.20 23.65
C MET A 1 -22.17 -6.63 23.63
N LEU A 2 -21.60 -6.79 22.43
CA LEU A 2 -20.17 -7.06 22.27
C LEU A 2 -19.48 -5.71 22.39
N ASN A 3 -18.68 -5.57 23.44
CA ASN A 3 -17.85 -4.39 23.65
C ASN A 3 -16.93 -4.19 22.43
N ASP A 4 -16.78 -2.94 22.01
CA ASP A 4 -15.81 -2.46 21.00
C ASP A 4 -14.35 -2.58 21.51
N CYS A 5 -13.99 -3.74 22.05
CA CYS A 5 -12.61 -4.07 22.37
C CYS A 5 -12.01 -4.71 21.13
N LEU A 6 -11.18 -3.95 20.40
CA LEU A 6 -10.40 -4.43 19.27
C LEU A 6 -9.46 -5.54 19.75
N ILE A 7 -9.87 -6.80 19.59
CA ILE A 7 -9.00 -7.95 19.83
C ILE A 7 -7.94 -7.93 18.72
N PRO A 8 -6.63 -7.92 19.05
CA PRO A 8 -5.57 -8.06 18.06
C PRO A 8 -5.81 -9.31 17.20
N GLN A 9 -5.72 -9.21 15.87
CA GLN A 9 -6.00 -10.33 14.95
C GLN A 9 -5.19 -11.61 15.23
N LYS A 10 -4.06 -11.48 15.94
CA LYS A 10 -3.18 -12.59 16.38
C LYS A 10 -3.72 -13.36 17.59
N GLU A 11 -4.70 -12.81 18.31
CA GLU A 11 -5.33 -13.38 19.51
C GLU A 11 -6.72 -14.00 19.22
N LEU A 12 -7.20 -13.92 17.97
CA LEU A 12 -8.44 -14.57 17.57
C LEU A 12 -8.26 -16.11 17.62
N ASP A 13 -9.13 -16.82 18.33
CA ASP A 13 -9.19 -18.28 18.34
C ASP A 13 -10.35 -18.77 17.45
N ASP A 14 -10.02 -19.63 16.48
CA ASP A 14 -11.01 -20.17 15.53
C ASP A 14 -11.97 -21.16 16.22
N ALA A 15 -11.53 -21.88 17.25
CA ALA A 15 -12.36 -22.82 17.99
C ALA A 15 -13.42 -22.08 18.81
N ASP A 16 -13.02 -21.02 19.52
CA ASP A 16 -13.94 -20.18 20.29
C ASP A 16 -14.97 -19.51 19.37
N PHE A 17 -14.52 -18.93 18.26
CA PHE A 17 -15.42 -18.32 17.27
C PHE A 17 -16.44 -19.34 16.73
N LEU A 18 -16.01 -20.54 16.37
CA LEU A 18 -16.91 -21.59 15.85
C LEU A 18 -17.91 -22.05 16.91
N GLN A 19 -17.48 -22.17 18.17
CA GLN A 19 -18.35 -22.53 19.29
C GLN A 19 -19.41 -21.45 19.56
N GLU A 20 -19.02 -20.18 19.59
CA GLU A 20 -19.93 -19.06 19.84
C GLU A 20 -20.94 -18.84 18.70
N THR A 21 -20.61 -19.28 17.49
CA THR A 21 -21.43 -19.07 16.29
C THR A 21 -22.17 -20.32 15.81
N ASP A 22 -22.10 -21.44 16.54
CA ASP A 22 -22.69 -22.73 16.14
C ASP A 22 -24.21 -22.63 15.90
N SER A 23 -24.93 -21.90 16.77
CA SER A 23 -26.38 -21.72 16.66
C SER A 23 -26.82 -20.76 15.55
N LEU A 24 -25.89 -20.08 14.86
CA LEU A 24 -26.24 -19.12 13.81
C LEU A 24 -26.62 -19.83 12.51
N ASN A 25 -27.52 -19.23 11.73
CA ASN A 25 -27.73 -19.64 10.34
C ASN A 25 -26.52 -19.22 9.49
N ASN A 26 -26.40 -19.76 8.27
CA ASN A 26 -25.23 -19.52 7.40
C ASN A 26 -25.01 -18.02 7.10
N GLU A 27 -26.08 -17.25 6.93
CA GLU A 27 -26.00 -15.81 6.70
C GLU A 27 -25.42 -15.07 7.91
N ALA A 28 -25.96 -15.31 9.09
CA ALA A 28 -25.51 -14.69 10.33
C ALA A 28 -24.09 -15.11 10.69
N PHE A 29 -23.72 -16.36 10.42
CA PHE A 29 -22.37 -16.87 10.56
C PHE A 29 -21.36 -16.11 9.68
N VAL A 30 -21.65 -15.96 8.39
CA VAL A 30 -20.75 -15.24 7.46
C VAL A 30 -20.59 -13.77 7.88
N LYS A 31 -21.67 -13.10 8.29
CA LYS A 31 -21.61 -11.73 8.84
C LYS A 31 -20.74 -11.65 10.08
N ALA A 32 -20.88 -12.60 11.01
CA ALA A 32 -20.07 -12.68 12.22
C ALA A 32 -18.58 -12.89 11.88
N ALA A 33 -18.27 -13.73 10.90
CA ALA A 33 -16.90 -13.96 10.45
C ALA A 33 -16.25 -12.69 9.89
N TYR A 34 -16.94 -11.94 9.03
CA TYR A 34 -16.42 -10.68 8.50
C TYR A 34 -16.17 -9.63 9.60
N ARG A 35 -17.11 -9.48 10.54
CA ARG A 35 -16.94 -8.54 11.66
C ARG A 35 -15.78 -8.93 12.58
N THR A 36 -15.63 -10.22 12.85
CA THR A 36 -14.61 -10.72 13.78
C THR A 36 -13.21 -10.67 13.18
N TYR A 37 -13.05 -11.17 11.96
CA TYR A 37 -11.73 -11.34 11.35
C TYR A 37 -11.29 -10.13 10.51
N LEU A 38 -12.23 -9.48 9.82
CA LEU A 38 -11.95 -8.37 8.91
C LEU A 38 -12.41 -7.00 9.45
N GLN A 39 -13.06 -6.96 10.61
CA GLN A 39 -13.51 -5.73 11.28
C GLN A 39 -14.41 -4.84 10.40
N ARG A 40 -15.20 -5.47 9.51
CA ARG A 40 -16.16 -4.77 8.65
C ARG A 40 -17.40 -5.62 8.37
N GLU A 41 -18.41 -5.00 7.76
CA GLU A 41 -19.55 -5.72 7.20
C GLU A 41 -19.16 -6.51 5.95
N VAL A 42 -19.81 -7.66 5.77
CA VAL A 42 -19.67 -8.45 4.55
C VAL A 42 -20.23 -7.70 3.36
N ASP A 43 -19.44 -7.61 2.29
CA ASP A 43 -19.88 -7.03 1.02
C ASP A 43 -20.66 -8.05 0.18
N LYS A 44 -21.32 -7.59 -0.87
CA LYS A 44 -22.17 -8.44 -1.73
C LYS A 44 -21.40 -9.59 -2.40
N GLN A 45 -20.11 -9.40 -2.71
CA GLN A 45 -19.30 -10.42 -3.37
C GLN A 45 -18.90 -11.51 -2.37
N GLY A 46 -18.36 -11.11 -1.21
CA GLY A 46 -18.01 -12.01 -0.12
C GLY A 46 -19.22 -12.80 0.38
N TYR A 47 -20.37 -12.12 0.49
CA TYR A 47 -21.64 -12.72 0.86
C TYR A 47 -22.05 -13.84 -0.10
N ASN A 48 -22.04 -13.56 -1.41
CA ASN A 48 -22.42 -14.52 -2.44
C ASN A 48 -21.42 -15.68 -2.54
N HIS A 49 -20.13 -15.42 -2.35
CA HIS A 49 -19.08 -16.44 -2.40
C HIS A 49 -19.27 -17.49 -1.30
N PHE A 50 -19.30 -17.06 -0.03
CA PHE A 50 -19.36 -18.00 1.09
C PHE A 50 -20.72 -18.70 1.23
N LEU A 51 -21.85 -18.04 0.93
CA LEU A 51 -23.14 -18.70 0.98
C LEU A 51 -23.32 -19.76 -0.10
N LYS A 52 -22.83 -19.50 -1.33
CA LYS A 52 -22.88 -20.49 -2.40
C LYS A 52 -22.11 -21.75 -2.02
N ILE A 53 -20.93 -21.57 -1.45
CA ILE A 53 -20.03 -22.66 -1.07
C ILE A 53 -20.58 -23.45 0.13
N LEU A 54 -21.17 -22.78 1.13
CA LEU A 54 -21.85 -23.41 2.26
C LEU A 54 -23.15 -24.12 1.87
N SER A 55 -23.84 -23.68 0.81
CA SER A 55 -25.05 -24.33 0.32
C SER A 55 -24.79 -25.58 -0.54
N ASP A 56 -23.59 -25.70 -1.11
CA ASP A 56 -23.15 -26.82 -1.94
C ASP A 56 -22.38 -27.88 -1.14
N ASP A 57 -22.31 -27.75 0.20
CA ASP A 57 -21.48 -28.55 1.12
C ASP A 57 -19.99 -28.66 0.73
N SER A 58 -19.56 -27.82 -0.20
CA SER A 58 -18.20 -27.82 -0.75
C SER A 58 -17.14 -27.34 0.23
N LEU A 59 -17.55 -26.69 1.33
CA LEU A 59 -16.67 -26.16 2.36
C LEU A 59 -17.41 -26.13 3.69
N GLN A 60 -16.80 -26.66 4.74
CA GLN A 60 -17.36 -26.67 6.08
C GLN A 60 -17.20 -25.29 6.74
N ARG A 61 -18.10 -24.92 7.67
CA ARG A 61 -18.00 -23.66 8.43
C ARG A 61 -16.63 -23.46 9.08
N SER A 62 -16.00 -24.55 9.53
CA SER A 62 -14.65 -24.57 10.11
C SER A 62 -13.55 -24.08 9.17
N GLN A 63 -13.76 -24.16 7.85
CA GLN A 63 -12.79 -23.75 6.85
C GLN A 63 -12.92 -22.26 6.46
N ILE A 64 -14.00 -21.57 6.85
CA ILE A 64 -14.22 -20.15 6.55
C ILE A 64 -13.21 -19.25 7.30
N PRO A 65 -13.03 -19.38 8.64
CA PRO A 65 -11.97 -18.66 9.35
C PRO A 65 -10.59 -18.86 8.72
N THR A 66 -10.24 -20.10 8.38
CA THR A 66 -8.96 -20.42 7.71
C THR A 66 -8.84 -19.73 6.35
N THR A 67 -9.92 -19.69 5.57
CA THR A 67 -9.95 -19.04 4.26
C THR A 67 -9.80 -17.52 4.39
N ILE A 68 -10.51 -16.90 5.34
CA ILE A 68 -10.38 -15.47 5.63
C ILE A 68 -8.96 -15.15 6.10
N ARG A 69 -8.38 -15.94 7.02
CA ARG A 69 -7.00 -15.73 7.47
C ARG A 69 -5.97 -15.81 6.34
N LYS A 70 -6.21 -16.64 5.33
CA LYS A 70 -5.34 -16.76 4.15
C LYS A 70 -5.57 -15.67 3.10
N SER A 71 -6.64 -14.90 3.23
CA SER A 71 -6.92 -13.80 2.30
C SER A 71 -5.88 -12.68 2.43
N GLU A 72 -5.59 -12.01 1.31
CA GLU A 72 -4.70 -10.85 1.28
C GLU A 72 -5.19 -9.74 2.22
N GLU A 73 -6.50 -9.56 2.32
CA GLU A 73 -7.14 -8.57 3.18
C GLU A 73 -6.80 -8.77 4.66
N PHE A 74 -6.96 -9.99 5.19
CA PHE A 74 -6.63 -10.30 6.58
C PHE A 74 -5.13 -10.15 6.83
N GLN A 75 -4.29 -10.61 5.91
CA GLN A 75 -2.83 -10.50 6.04
C GLN A 75 -2.37 -9.03 6.02
N SER A 76 -2.97 -8.19 5.16
CA SER A 76 -2.70 -6.75 5.11
C SER A 76 -3.12 -6.03 6.40
N ALA A 77 -4.29 -6.36 6.96
CA ALA A 77 -4.74 -5.82 8.23
C ALA A 77 -3.80 -6.22 9.40
N GLY A 78 -3.31 -7.46 9.39
CA GLY A 78 -2.37 -7.96 10.39
C GLY A 78 -1.05 -7.20 10.34
N ARG A 79 -0.51 -6.97 9.13
CA ARG A 79 0.70 -6.15 8.92
C ARG A 79 0.50 -4.70 9.37
N ALA A 80 -0.63 -4.09 9.03
CA ALA A 80 -0.94 -2.71 9.45
C ALA A 80 -0.91 -2.57 10.98
N MET A 81 -1.51 -3.52 11.70
CA MET A 81 -1.50 -3.52 13.17
C MET A 81 -0.09 -3.73 13.74
N GLU A 82 0.71 -4.62 13.15
CA GLU A 82 2.11 -4.82 13.55
C GLU A 82 2.92 -3.52 13.42
N TRP A 83 2.82 -2.83 12.28
CA TRP A 83 3.50 -1.56 12.05
C TRP A 83 3.00 -0.45 12.97
N LYS A 84 1.69 -0.38 13.20
CA LYS A 84 1.12 0.55 14.19
C LYS A 84 1.71 0.34 15.58
N LEU A 85 1.93 -0.90 16.00
CA LEU A 85 2.58 -1.22 17.27
C LEU A 85 4.08 -0.88 17.27
N LYS A 86 4.82 -1.19 16.19
CA LYS A 86 6.24 -0.84 16.04
C LYS A 86 6.50 0.66 16.07
N LEU A 87 5.59 1.44 15.47
CA LEU A 87 5.67 2.90 15.42
C LEU A 87 5.09 3.58 16.66
N LYS A 88 4.50 2.82 17.59
CA LYS A 88 3.92 3.37 18.81
C LYS A 88 5.00 4.03 19.66
N GLY A 89 4.82 5.33 19.93
CA GLY A 89 5.78 6.11 20.71
C GLY A 89 6.95 6.67 19.91
N PHE A 90 6.97 6.50 18.59
CA PHE A 90 7.90 7.23 17.73
C PHE A 90 7.63 8.73 17.83
N ASP A 91 8.62 9.48 18.31
CA ASP A 91 8.51 10.93 18.50
C ASP A 91 8.95 11.67 17.24
N TYR A 92 8.02 11.77 16.28
CA TYR A 92 8.22 12.46 15.01
C TYR A 92 8.58 13.94 15.17
N SER A 93 8.32 14.56 16.33
CA SER A 93 8.58 15.98 16.57
C SER A 93 10.08 16.31 16.65
N LYS A 94 10.92 15.30 16.90
CA LYS A 94 12.39 15.42 16.92
C LYS A 94 13.03 15.43 15.54
N TYR A 95 12.25 15.19 14.49
CA TYR A 95 12.72 15.06 13.12
C TYR A 95 12.21 16.19 12.23
N PRO A 96 12.87 16.43 11.07
CA PRO A 96 12.42 17.45 10.12
C PRO A 96 11.00 17.22 9.60
N LYS A 97 10.34 18.30 9.19
CA LYS A 97 8.97 18.27 8.65
C LYS A 97 8.88 17.85 7.17
N ARG A 98 9.86 17.10 6.68
CA ARG A 98 9.88 16.55 5.32
C ARG A 98 10.15 15.05 5.39
N LEU A 99 9.47 14.25 4.57
CA LEU A 99 9.65 12.80 4.52
C LEU A 99 10.39 12.39 3.25
N ASN A 100 11.27 11.40 3.40
CA ASN A 100 11.88 10.70 2.28
C ASN A 100 11.53 9.21 2.42
N LEU A 101 10.56 8.76 1.63
CA LEU A 101 9.95 7.44 1.72
C LEU A 101 10.60 6.47 0.75
N GLY A 102 10.94 5.27 1.23
CA GLY A 102 11.72 4.30 0.47
C GLY A 102 13.12 4.83 0.16
N CYS A 103 13.77 5.44 1.15
CA CYS A 103 14.98 6.22 0.89
C CYS A 103 16.16 5.39 0.39
N GLY A 104 16.20 4.08 0.68
CA GLY A 104 17.33 3.23 0.34
C GLY A 104 18.66 3.87 0.73
N SER A 105 19.55 4.04 -0.25
CA SER A 105 20.84 4.71 -0.07
C SER A 105 20.80 6.24 -0.14
N ASP A 106 19.69 6.83 -0.59
CA ASP A 106 19.48 8.28 -0.72
C ASP A 106 19.06 8.89 0.63
N ILE A 107 19.98 8.94 1.60
CA ILE A 107 19.75 9.58 2.89
C ILE A 107 19.86 11.10 2.74
N ARG A 108 18.75 11.81 3.00
CA ARG A 108 18.65 13.25 2.79
C ARG A 108 18.74 14.04 4.10
N PRO A 109 19.72 14.94 4.25
CA PRO A 109 19.74 15.90 5.35
C PRO A 109 18.50 16.80 5.32
N GLY A 110 17.88 17.03 6.48
CA GLY A 110 16.66 17.84 6.56
C GLY A 110 15.37 17.08 6.22
N TYR A 111 15.43 15.76 6.10
CA TYR A 111 14.28 14.87 5.96
C TYR A 111 14.28 13.84 7.09
N LEU A 112 13.10 13.35 7.45
CA LEU A 112 12.94 12.07 8.13
C LEU A 112 13.02 10.97 7.05
N ASN A 113 14.11 10.22 7.06
CA ASN A 113 14.36 9.15 6.09
C ASN A 113 13.69 7.86 6.56
N VAL A 114 12.84 7.29 5.71
CA VAL A 114 12.01 6.12 6.02
C VAL A 114 12.29 5.02 5.00
N ASP A 115 12.62 3.82 5.47
CA ASP A 115 12.82 2.67 4.59
C ASP A 115 12.34 1.37 5.25
N PHE A 116 11.97 0.39 4.43
CA PHE A 116 11.58 -0.93 4.91
C PHE A 116 12.77 -1.70 5.50
N HIS A 117 13.98 -1.46 4.99
CA HIS A 117 15.20 -2.11 5.42
C HIS A 117 16.11 -1.18 6.23
N ASN A 118 16.72 -1.71 7.30
CA ASN A 118 17.68 -0.97 8.11
C ASN A 118 19.10 -0.91 7.51
N PHE A 119 19.31 -1.36 6.27
CA PHE A 119 20.65 -1.56 5.70
C PHE A 119 21.44 -0.25 5.61
N PHE A 120 20.80 0.82 5.15
CA PHE A 120 21.40 2.16 5.04
C PHE A 120 21.13 3.05 6.26
N LYS A 121 20.61 2.46 7.35
CA LYS A 121 20.33 3.13 8.63
C LYS A 121 19.42 4.37 8.45
N PRO A 122 18.19 4.19 7.92
CA PRO A 122 17.20 5.27 7.89
C PRO A 122 16.89 5.76 9.31
N ASP A 123 16.37 6.97 9.42
CA ASP A 123 15.90 7.52 10.70
C ASP A 123 14.74 6.71 11.28
N LEU A 124 13.91 6.13 10.39
CA LEU A 124 12.78 5.28 10.73
C LEU A 124 12.74 4.05 9.83
N VAL A 125 12.81 2.86 10.43
CA VAL A 125 12.54 1.60 9.71
C VAL A 125 11.04 1.35 9.72
N ALA A 126 10.39 1.50 8.57
CA ALA A 126 8.94 1.35 8.42
C ALA A 126 8.52 0.91 7.02
N ASP A 127 7.42 0.17 6.94
CA ASP A 127 6.70 -0.03 5.69
C ASP A 127 5.90 1.23 5.36
N ILE A 128 6.22 1.85 4.22
CA ILE A 128 5.64 3.12 3.78
C ILE A 128 4.15 3.04 3.44
N ARG A 129 3.57 1.83 3.44
CA ARG A 129 2.12 1.61 3.36
C ARG A 129 1.40 1.88 4.67
N TYR A 130 2.07 1.73 5.81
CA TYR A 130 1.47 1.73 7.14
C TYR A 130 2.09 2.81 8.04
N LEU A 131 1.75 4.07 7.74
CA LEU A 131 2.28 5.27 8.43
C LEU A 131 1.23 5.97 9.29
N GLU A 132 0.19 5.26 9.73
CA GLU A 132 -0.95 5.81 10.50
C GLU A 132 -0.52 6.44 11.83
N SER A 133 0.59 5.98 12.41
CA SER A 133 1.15 6.52 13.65
C SER A 133 1.83 7.88 13.46
N LEU A 134 2.17 8.25 12.21
CA LEU A 134 2.66 9.59 11.88
C LEU A 134 1.47 10.58 11.79
N PRO A 135 1.69 11.85 12.17
CA PRO A 135 0.63 12.84 12.29
C PRO A 135 0.02 13.21 10.94
N ALA A 136 -1.29 13.40 10.92
CA ALA A 136 -1.98 14.00 9.78
C ALA A 136 -1.67 15.50 9.68
N ASN A 137 -1.69 16.05 8.47
CA ASN A 137 -1.58 17.49 8.20
C ASN A 137 -0.34 18.17 8.81
N TYR A 138 0.80 17.48 8.84
CA TYR A 138 2.00 17.92 9.55
C TYR A 138 3.19 18.23 8.63
N TYR A 139 3.43 17.36 7.64
CA TYR A 139 4.61 17.43 6.80
C TYR A 139 4.44 18.44 5.66
N GLU A 140 5.54 19.09 5.28
CA GLU A 140 5.56 20.11 4.24
C GLU A 140 5.87 19.54 2.86
N GLU A 141 6.66 18.46 2.84
CA GLU A 141 7.07 17.78 1.62
C GLU A 141 7.21 16.28 1.88
N ILE A 142 6.82 15.47 0.90
CA ILE A 142 7.12 14.05 0.82
C ILE A 142 7.85 13.81 -0.49
N VAL A 143 9.00 13.13 -0.42
CA VAL A 143 9.72 12.59 -1.57
C VAL A 143 9.59 11.07 -1.52
N ALA A 144 9.21 10.47 -2.65
CA ALA A 144 9.11 9.04 -2.85
C ALA A 144 9.74 8.71 -4.22
N GLN A 145 11.00 8.27 -4.24
CA GLN A 145 11.72 7.99 -5.48
C GLN A 145 11.91 6.49 -5.66
N ASP A 146 11.48 5.98 -6.82
CA ASP A 146 11.64 4.58 -7.23
C ASP A 146 11.17 3.58 -6.17
N CYS A 147 10.05 3.86 -5.51
CA CYS A 147 9.49 2.99 -4.46
C CYS A 147 8.00 2.69 -4.66
N LEU A 148 7.28 3.45 -5.48
CA LEU A 148 5.83 3.27 -5.67
C LEU A 148 5.52 2.04 -6.53
N GLU A 149 6.35 1.79 -7.55
CA GLU A 149 6.29 0.62 -8.44
C GLU A 149 6.57 -0.70 -7.72
N HIS A 150 7.26 -0.64 -6.57
CA HIS A 150 7.56 -1.78 -5.71
C HIS A 150 6.38 -2.18 -4.81
N LEU A 151 5.30 -1.42 -4.82
CA LEU A 151 4.10 -1.73 -4.07
C LEU A 151 3.11 -2.52 -4.95
N PRO A 152 2.37 -3.49 -4.38
CA PRO A 152 1.29 -4.14 -5.10
C PRO A 152 0.32 -3.12 -5.73
N ARG A 153 -0.16 -3.39 -6.95
CA ARG A 153 -1.07 -2.48 -7.67
C ARG A 153 -2.33 -2.10 -6.87
N CYS A 154 -2.83 -3.01 -6.03
CA CYS A 154 -3.97 -2.76 -5.14
C CYS A 154 -3.67 -1.78 -4.01
N ASP A 155 -2.40 -1.62 -3.63
CA ASP A 155 -1.95 -0.73 -2.56
C ASP A 155 -1.72 0.72 -3.06
N THR A 156 -1.59 0.97 -4.37
CA THR A 156 -1.30 2.31 -4.93
C THR A 156 -2.19 3.42 -4.36
N GLU A 157 -3.51 3.29 -4.50
CA GLU A 157 -4.45 4.33 -4.05
C GLU A 157 -4.49 4.47 -2.51
N PRO A 158 -4.61 3.38 -1.72
CA PRO A 158 -4.50 3.44 -0.25
C PRO A 158 -3.22 4.13 0.25
N VAL A 159 -2.08 3.83 -0.37
CA VAL A 159 -0.77 4.40 -0.01
C VAL A 159 -0.72 5.88 -0.32
N LEU A 160 -1.14 6.29 -1.52
CA LEU A 160 -1.21 7.71 -1.89
C LEU A 160 -2.18 8.48 -0.98
N LYS A 161 -3.29 7.86 -0.54
CA LYS A 161 -4.21 8.43 0.46
C LYS A 161 -3.51 8.60 1.81
N GLY A 162 -2.75 7.60 2.23
CA GLY A 162 -1.92 7.64 3.43
C GLY A 162 -0.89 8.77 3.40
N TRP A 163 -0.17 8.94 2.29
CA TRP A 163 0.83 9.99 2.10
C TRP A 163 0.18 11.39 2.04
N SER A 164 -0.95 11.53 1.33
CA SER A 164 -1.73 12.76 1.32
C SER A 164 -2.22 13.18 2.71
N ARG A 165 -2.69 12.22 3.54
CA ARG A 165 -3.07 12.50 4.93
C ARG A 165 -1.93 13.13 5.74
N LEU A 166 -0.68 12.71 5.52
CA LEU A 166 0.50 13.20 6.26
C LEU A 166 0.85 14.65 5.90
N LEU A 167 0.65 15.05 4.64
CA LEU A 167 0.93 16.41 4.17
C LEU A 167 -0.07 17.42 4.74
N LYS A 168 0.45 18.59 5.15
CA LYS A 168 -0.37 19.77 5.45
C LYS A 168 -1.01 20.32 4.16
N PRO A 169 -2.11 21.10 4.23
CA PRO A 169 -2.59 21.85 3.08
C PRO A 169 -1.48 22.75 2.48
N GLY A 170 -1.34 22.73 1.16
CA GLY A 170 -0.22 23.35 0.43
C GLY A 170 1.09 22.55 0.47
N GLY A 171 1.11 21.37 1.10
CA GLY A 171 2.26 20.48 1.13
C GLY A 171 2.49 19.79 -0.22
N ILE A 172 3.74 19.43 -0.49
CA ILE A 172 4.18 18.95 -1.80
C ILE A 172 4.50 17.45 -1.76
N LEU A 173 3.95 16.70 -2.71
CA LEU A 173 4.31 15.31 -2.97
C LEU A 173 5.17 15.24 -4.24
N LYS A 174 6.36 14.65 -4.13
CA LYS A 174 7.27 14.38 -5.24
C LYS A 174 7.44 12.88 -5.43
N ILE A 175 7.07 12.37 -6.60
CA ILE A 175 7.14 10.96 -6.95
C ILE A 175 8.06 10.79 -8.15
N ARG A 176 9.06 9.90 -8.05
CA ARG A 176 9.73 9.33 -9.22
C ARG A 176 9.29 7.88 -9.37
N THR A 177 8.81 7.52 -10.56
CA THR A 177 8.37 6.15 -10.86
C THR A 177 8.38 5.88 -12.36
N THR A 178 8.14 4.63 -12.75
CA THR A 178 8.14 4.17 -14.15
C THR A 178 7.08 4.86 -15.01
N SER A 179 7.44 5.20 -16.25
CA SER A 179 6.49 5.52 -17.34
C SER A 179 6.39 4.35 -18.31
N LEU A 180 5.28 3.63 -18.26
CA LEU A 180 5.02 2.50 -19.14
C LEU A 180 4.95 2.91 -20.62
N VAL A 181 4.40 4.09 -20.91
CA VAL A 181 4.24 4.55 -22.31
C VAL A 181 5.61 4.83 -22.90
N ASP A 182 6.46 5.58 -22.19
CA ASP A 182 7.80 5.90 -22.67
C ASP A 182 8.68 4.64 -22.77
N LEU A 183 8.57 3.67 -21.84
CA LEU A 183 9.23 2.36 -21.97
C LEU A 183 8.82 1.61 -23.25
N VAL A 184 7.53 1.64 -23.61
CA VAL A 184 7.03 1.03 -24.85
C VAL A 184 7.56 1.77 -26.08
N GLU A 185 7.69 3.10 -26.03
CA GLU A 185 8.30 3.87 -27.11
C GLU A 185 9.78 3.50 -27.28
N LEU A 186 10.53 3.35 -26.19
CA LEU A 186 11.91 2.88 -26.23
C LEU A 186 12.03 1.48 -26.87
N LEU A 187 11.15 0.53 -26.53
CA LEU A 187 11.12 -0.79 -27.16
C LEU A 187 10.94 -0.76 -28.69
N ASN A 188 10.26 0.28 -29.21
CA ASN A 188 10.01 0.45 -30.64
C ASN A 188 11.09 1.29 -31.34
N SER A 189 12.07 1.82 -30.60
CA SER A 189 13.13 2.66 -31.15
C SER A 189 14.27 1.83 -31.75
N GLU A 190 14.93 2.37 -32.78
CA GLU A 190 16.13 1.75 -33.35
C GLU A 190 17.27 1.62 -32.32
N GLN A 191 17.37 2.58 -31.39
CA GLN A 191 18.39 2.60 -30.32
C GLN A 191 18.35 1.33 -29.46
N TYR A 192 17.15 0.82 -29.14
CA TYR A 192 16.96 -0.35 -28.29
C TYR A 192 16.55 -1.62 -29.08
N GLY A 193 16.56 -1.60 -30.41
CA GLY A 193 16.10 -2.71 -31.26
C GLY A 193 16.99 -3.97 -31.25
N SER A 194 18.05 -4.01 -30.44
CA SER A 194 18.89 -5.19 -30.23
C SER A 194 18.37 -6.05 -29.07
N VAL A 195 18.77 -7.32 -29.01
CA VAL A 195 18.41 -8.20 -27.87
C VAL A 195 18.81 -7.57 -26.53
N GLN A 196 20.00 -6.96 -26.47
CA GLN A 196 20.51 -6.28 -25.27
C GLN A 196 19.66 -5.05 -24.91
N GLY A 197 19.23 -4.27 -25.91
CA GLY A 197 18.34 -3.14 -25.70
C GLY A 197 17.00 -3.56 -25.11
N HIS A 198 16.38 -4.60 -25.68
CA HIS A 198 15.13 -5.17 -25.13
C HIS A 198 15.34 -5.71 -23.70
N GLN A 199 16.46 -6.40 -23.41
CA GLN A 199 16.78 -6.85 -22.05
C GLN A 199 16.87 -5.69 -21.06
N GLN A 200 17.48 -4.58 -21.46
CA GLN A 200 17.57 -3.37 -20.64
C GLN A 200 16.19 -2.76 -20.36
N ILE A 201 15.31 -2.66 -21.36
CA ILE A 201 13.98 -2.10 -21.14
C ILE A 201 13.11 -3.01 -20.26
N ILE A 202 13.20 -4.34 -20.44
CA ILE A 202 12.53 -5.31 -19.57
C ILE A 202 13.04 -5.21 -18.13
N TYR A 203 14.36 -5.02 -17.95
CA TYR A 203 14.96 -4.76 -16.63
C TYR A 203 14.43 -3.47 -16.00
N CYS A 204 14.30 -2.37 -16.75
CA CYS A 204 13.71 -1.13 -16.26
C CYS A 204 12.24 -1.30 -15.86
N LEU A 205 11.47 -2.10 -16.61
CA LEU A 205 10.04 -2.29 -16.36
C LEU A 205 9.78 -3.15 -15.12
N PHE A 206 10.49 -4.25 -14.95
CA PHE A 206 10.20 -5.25 -13.91
C PHE A 206 11.16 -5.23 -12.71
N GLY A 207 12.14 -4.32 -12.75
CA GLY A 207 13.16 -4.18 -11.74
C GLY A 207 14.27 -5.23 -11.83
N PRO A 208 15.31 -5.14 -10.99
CA PRO A 208 16.44 -6.06 -10.99
C PRO A 208 16.10 -7.48 -10.53
N GLN A 209 15.13 -7.61 -9.63
CA GLN A 209 14.71 -8.88 -9.02
C GLN A 209 15.86 -9.67 -8.37
N SER A 210 16.91 -8.97 -7.93
CA SER A 210 18.10 -9.60 -7.33
C SER A 210 17.90 -9.96 -5.87
N CYS A 211 17.03 -9.25 -5.15
CA CYS A 211 16.70 -9.55 -3.77
C CYS A 211 15.25 -9.19 -3.43
N GLU A 212 14.85 -9.51 -2.20
CA GLU A 212 13.53 -9.16 -1.71
C GLU A 212 13.31 -7.64 -1.71
N GLY A 213 12.25 -7.18 -2.37
CA GLY A 213 11.93 -5.76 -2.52
C GLY A 213 12.30 -5.18 -3.89
N ASP A 214 13.12 -5.84 -4.71
CA ASP A 214 13.57 -5.33 -6.02
C ASP A 214 12.53 -5.50 -7.16
N TRP A 215 11.36 -6.07 -6.90
CA TRP A 215 10.33 -6.29 -7.92
C TRP A 215 9.50 -5.05 -8.16
N HIS A 216 9.34 -4.66 -9.42
CA HIS A 216 8.26 -3.78 -9.80
C HIS A 216 6.99 -4.61 -10.00
N PHE A 217 6.02 -4.45 -9.11
CA PHE A 217 4.71 -5.10 -9.23
C PHE A 217 3.78 -4.38 -10.20
N THR A 218 4.08 -3.12 -10.49
CA THR A 218 3.27 -2.29 -11.37
C THR A 218 4.11 -1.25 -12.10
N ALA A 219 3.51 -0.64 -13.11
CA ALA A 219 4.06 0.49 -13.84
C ALA A 219 2.97 1.51 -14.11
N PHE A 220 3.34 2.77 -14.32
CA PHE A 220 2.38 3.86 -14.39
C PHE A 220 2.21 4.40 -15.80
N THR A 221 0.99 4.87 -16.07
CA THR A 221 0.71 5.76 -17.19
C THR A 221 0.29 7.11 -16.62
N ARG A 222 0.56 8.18 -17.36
CA ARG A 222 0.18 9.53 -16.94
C ARG A 222 -1.31 9.64 -16.56
N PRO A 223 -2.28 9.14 -17.36
CA PRO A 223 -3.70 9.23 -16.97
C PRO A 223 -4.02 8.53 -15.65
N LEU A 224 -3.45 7.35 -15.39
CA LEU A 224 -3.72 6.61 -14.15
C LEU A 224 -3.09 7.29 -12.93
N LEU A 225 -1.83 7.73 -13.03
CA LEU A 225 -1.17 8.40 -11.92
C LEU A 225 -1.82 9.75 -11.61
N THR A 226 -2.23 10.52 -12.63
CA THR A 226 -3.06 11.72 -12.45
C THR A 226 -4.36 11.39 -11.72
N TYR A 227 -5.09 10.38 -12.18
CA TYR A 227 -6.36 9.97 -11.55
C TYR A 227 -6.17 9.63 -10.06
N TYR A 228 -5.17 8.81 -9.71
CA TYR A 228 -4.93 8.43 -8.32
C TYR A 228 -4.57 9.62 -7.44
N LEU A 229 -3.72 10.54 -7.94
CA LEU A 229 -3.34 11.76 -7.23
C LEU A 229 -4.57 12.67 -6.98
N GLU A 230 -5.41 12.87 -8.00
CA GLU A 230 -6.64 13.66 -7.87
C GLU A 230 -7.62 13.04 -6.87
N GLN A 231 -7.79 11.71 -6.86
CA GLN A 231 -8.68 11.04 -5.88
C GLN A 231 -8.27 11.33 -4.43
N VAL A 232 -6.98 11.50 -4.16
CA VAL A 232 -6.45 11.73 -2.81
C VAL A 232 -6.23 13.21 -2.47
N GLY A 233 -6.81 14.12 -3.26
CA GLY A 233 -6.81 15.56 -2.98
C GLY A 233 -5.55 16.31 -3.41
N MET A 234 -4.81 15.74 -4.36
CA MET A 234 -3.65 16.40 -4.96
C MET A 234 -4.05 17.14 -6.24
N GLU A 235 -3.55 18.36 -6.38
CA GLU A 235 -3.75 19.22 -7.55
C GLU A 235 -2.42 19.79 -8.04
N LYS A 236 -2.46 20.67 -9.05
CA LYS A 236 -1.28 21.30 -9.68
C LYS A 236 -0.22 20.26 -10.08
N ILE A 237 -0.69 19.13 -10.61
CA ILE A 237 0.16 17.99 -10.94
C ILE A 237 1.02 18.32 -12.16
N HIS A 238 2.33 18.30 -11.98
CA HIS A 238 3.33 18.49 -13.03
C HIS A 238 4.12 17.21 -13.22
N PHE A 239 4.34 16.83 -14.48
CA PHE A 239 5.15 15.68 -14.86
C PHE A 239 6.29 16.13 -15.77
N GLN A 240 7.47 15.59 -15.50
CA GLN A 240 8.61 15.62 -16.38
C GLN A 240 9.04 14.19 -16.70
N ILE A 241 9.50 13.94 -17.92
CA ILE A 241 10.20 12.70 -18.24
C ILE A 241 11.68 12.92 -17.98
N ILE A 242 12.26 12.05 -17.17
CA ILE A 242 13.70 12.00 -16.91
C ILE A 242 14.24 10.62 -17.29
N HIS A 243 15.49 10.58 -17.73
CA HIS A 243 16.13 9.35 -18.20
C HIS A 243 15.33 8.60 -19.27
N GLU A 244 14.52 9.32 -20.06
CA GLU A 244 13.69 8.80 -21.15
C GLU A 244 12.50 7.92 -20.74
N TRP A 245 12.42 7.42 -19.50
CA TRP A 245 11.39 6.45 -19.12
C TRP A 245 10.82 6.61 -17.71
N LEU A 246 11.31 7.58 -16.92
CA LEU A 246 10.83 7.83 -15.57
C LEU A 246 9.95 9.08 -15.56
N PHE A 247 8.79 8.97 -14.93
CA PHE A 247 8.06 10.14 -14.48
C PHE A 247 8.78 10.74 -13.27
N ASP A 248 9.05 12.04 -13.32
CA ASP A 248 9.30 12.88 -12.15
C ASP A 248 8.08 13.79 -11.97
N VAL A 249 7.32 13.54 -10.91
CA VAL A 249 6.01 14.12 -10.67
C VAL A 249 6.04 14.98 -9.43
N THR A 250 5.51 16.19 -9.53
CA THR A 250 5.22 17.05 -8.37
C THR A 250 3.73 17.34 -8.31
N ALA A 251 3.14 17.23 -7.13
CA ALA A 251 1.74 17.58 -6.87
C ALA A 251 1.59 18.31 -5.53
N GLU A 252 0.58 19.16 -5.40
CA GLU A 252 0.29 19.94 -4.20
C GLU A 252 -1.01 19.46 -3.57
N LYS A 253 -1.02 19.23 -2.24
CA LYS A 253 -2.26 18.94 -1.51
C LYS A 253 -3.10 20.20 -1.34
N THR A 254 -4.27 20.29 -1.97
CA THR A 254 -5.15 21.48 -1.88
C THR A 254 -6.43 21.22 -1.08
N VAL A 255 -6.85 19.97 -0.97
CA VAL A 255 -8.00 19.54 -0.15
C VAL A 255 -7.64 18.27 0.63
N ASP A 256 -8.28 18.05 1.77
CA ASP A 256 -8.32 16.69 2.32
C ASP A 256 -9.15 15.85 1.33
N GLY A 257 -8.49 14.88 0.68
CA GLY A 257 -9.08 14.06 -0.39
C GLY A 257 -10.43 13.43 -0.03
N LYS A 258 -11.21 13.05 -1.05
CA LYS A 258 -12.57 12.52 -0.86
C LYS A 258 -12.63 11.19 -0.10
#